data_AF-A0A7K1HII5-F1
#
_entry.id   AF-A0A7K1HII5-F1
#
_cell.length_a   1.000
_cell.length_b   1.000
_cell.length_c   1.000
_cell.angle_alpha   90.00
_cell.angle_beta   90.00
_cell.angle_gamma   90.00
#
_symmetry.space_group_name_H-M   'P 1'
#
loop_
_entity.id
_entity.type
_entity.pdbx_description
1 polymer ?
#
loop_
_entity_poly.entity_id
_entity_poly.type
_entity_poly.pdbx_seq_one_letter_code
_entity_poly.pdbx_strand_id
1 'polypeptide(L)'
;MSEELQQKLRAQLWEVANNLRGNMSANEFMYFSLGFIFYKYLSEKIENYADRALEDDEITFKQLWQSGEEDALELQEEVKKQCLENIGYFVEPQYLFTSIIDAIKRKENIIPSLERSLKRIEDSTLGQESEDDFGGLFSDIDLASPKLGKTTDDKNTLISNVLIALNGIDFGADEATQIDILGDAYEYMISQFAAGAGKKAGEFYTPQEVSQILAEIVTIGHTRLRNVYDPTCGSGSLLIRAAHTGRAYEIF
;
A
#
# COMPACT_ATOMS: atom_id res chain seq x y z
N MET A 1 -8.60 -17.83 -2.79
CA MET A 1 -7.18 -18.15 -2.49
C MET A 1 -7.09 -19.10 -1.30
N SER A 2 -5.97 -19.82 -1.14
CA SER A 2 -5.76 -20.68 0.04
C SER A 2 -5.42 -19.81 1.26
N GLU A 3 -6.11 -20.01 2.39
CA GLU A 3 -5.78 -19.40 3.72
C GLU A 3 -4.29 -19.53 4.07
N GLU A 4 -3.65 -20.57 3.54
CA GLU A 4 -2.24 -20.88 3.73
C GLU A 4 -1.30 -19.81 3.13
N LEU A 5 -1.67 -19.22 1.99
CA LEU A 5 -0.91 -18.13 1.36
C LEU A 5 -1.00 -16.85 2.20
N GLN A 6 -2.20 -16.54 2.69
CA GLN A 6 -2.45 -15.38 3.55
C GLN A 6 -1.71 -15.52 4.89
N GLN A 7 -1.74 -16.70 5.52
CA GLN A 7 -0.98 -16.95 6.74
C GLN A 7 0.54 -16.83 6.52
N LYS A 8 1.05 -17.37 5.41
CA LYS A 8 2.48 -17.28 5.09
C LYS A 8 2.92 -15.84 4.88
N LEU A 9 2.11 -15.04 4.19
CA LEU A 9 2.34 -13.62 4.01
C LEU A 9 2.35 -12.86 5.33
N ARG A 10 1.32 -13.07 6.16
CA ARG A 10 1.19 -12.47 7.51
C ARG A 10 2.43 -12.78 8.36
N ALA A 11 2.88 -14.02 8.33
CA ALA A 11 4.09 -14.46 9.03
C ALA A 11 5.35 -13.78 8.49
N GLN A 12 5.50 -13.67 7.16
CA GLN A 12 6.64 -12.99 6.54
C GLN A 12 6.67 -11.51 6.90
N LEU A 13 5.54 -10.78 6.79
CA LEU A 13 5.46 -9.37 7.17
C LEU A 13 5.79 -9.15 8.64
N TRP A 14 5.31 -10.04 9.52
CA TRP A 14 5.62 -9.99 10.95
C TRP A 14 7.08 -10.32 11.27
N GLU A 15 7.67 -11.27 10.56
CA GLU A 15 9.08 -11.62 10.72
C GLU A 15 9.98 -10.46 10.31
N VAL A 16 9.69 -9.84 9.16
CA VAL A 16 10.33 -8.61 8.70
C VAL A 16 10.21 -7.53 9.77
N ALA A 17 9.02 -7.35 10.34
CA ALA A 17 8.80 -6.37 11.38
C ALA A 17 9.58 -6.65 12.68
N ASN A 18 9.65 -7.89 13.14
CA ASN A 18 10.42 -8.22 14.34
C ASN A 18 11.92 -8.10 14.13
N ASN A 19 12.42 -8.50 12.96
CA ASN A 19 13.84 -8.49 12.67
C ASN A 19 14.37 -7.08 12.39
N LEU A 20 13.53 -6.18 11.86
CA LEU A 20 13.94 -4.86 11.39
C LEU A 20 13.42 -3.70 12.23
N ARG A 21 12.61 -3.93 13.28
CA ARG A 21 12.16 -2.82 14.16
C ARG A 21 13.28 -2.13 14.93
N GLY A 22 14.43 -2.78 15.11
CA GLY A 22 15.56 -2.22 15.85
C GLY A 22 15.15 -1.70 17.24
N ASN A 23 15.37 -0.41 17.48
CA ASN A 23 15.02 0.27 18.74
C ASN A 23 13.60 0.88 18.74
N MET A 24 12.83 0.73 17.67
CA MET A 24 11.49 1.27 17.57
C MET A 24 10.51 0.45 18.39
N SER A 25 9.47 1.13 18.92
CA SER A 25 8.32 0.40 19.43
C SER A 25 7.58 -0.29 18.28
N ALA A 26 6.86 -1.36 18.62
CA ALA A 26 6.10 -2.15 17.67
C ALA A 26 5.10 -1.29 16.86
N ASN A 27 4.41 -0.36 17.54
CA ASN A 27 3.46 0.56 16.93
C ASN A 27 4.11 1.55 15.96
N GLU A 28 5.30 2.05 16.24
CA GLU A 28 5.97 3.00 15.35
C GLU A 28 6.42 2.29 14.08
N PHE A 29 7.04 1.11 14.22
CA PHE A 29 7.47 0.34 13.07
C PHE A 29 6.30 -0.13 12.18
N MET A 30 5.11 -0.33 12.77
CA MET A 30 3.88 -0.63 12.05
C MET A 30 3.57 0.44 11.00
N TYR A 31 3.52 1.72 11.37
CA TYR A 31 3.19 2.80 10.44
C TYR A 31 4.19 2.87 9.28
N PHE A 32 5.49 2.71 9.56
CA PHE A 32 6.51 2.62 8.50
C PHE A 32 6.28 1.42 7.56
N SER A 33 5.99 0.24 8.12
CA SER A 33 5.79 -0.97 7.33
C SER A 33 4.56 -0.88 6.46
N LEU A 34 3.44 -0.41 7.01
CA LEU A 34 2.18 -0.21 6.27
C LEU A 34 2.36 0.80 5.15
N GLY A 35 3.06 1.91 5.43
CA GLY A 35 3.42 2.90 4.43
C GLY A 35 4.20 2.33 3.25
N PHE A 36 5.22 1.51 3.52
CA PHE A 36 6.02 0.88 2.46
C PHE A 36 5.26 -0.22 1.71
N ILE A 37 4.39 -0.96 2.38
CA ILE A 37 3.48 -1.92 1.75
C ILE A 37 2.56 -1.19 0.77
N PHE A 38 1.97 -0.07 1.19
CA PHE A 38 1.09 0.73 0.34
C PHE A 38 1.85 1.38 -0.82
N TYR A 39 3.05 1.92 -0.57
CA TYR A 39 3.94 2.43 -1.62
C TYR A 39 4.27 1.36 -2.68
N LYS A 40 4.58 0.13 -2.23
CA LYS A 40 4.79 -1.00 -3.15
C LYS A 40 3.55 -1.30 -3.97
N TYR A 41 2.39 -1.42 -3.33
CA TYR A 41 1.12 -1.66 -4.01
C TYR A 41 0.81 -0.60 -5.07
N LEU A 42 0.89 0.69 -4.70
CA LEU A 42 0.63 1.78 -5.64
C LEU A 42 1.64 1.77 -6.80
N SER A 43 2.91 1.44 -6.53
CA SER A 43 3.92 1.34 -7.57
C SER A 43 3.62 0.19 -8.55
N GLU A 44 3.27 -0.99 -8.04
CA GLU A 44 2.94 -2.15 -8.86
C GLU A 44 1.64 -1.93 -9.64
N LYS A 45 0.64 -1.31 -9.03
CA LYS A 45 -0.65 -1.00 -9.68
C LYS A 45 -0.48 -0.09 -10.87
N ILE A 46 0.26 1.02 -10.74
CA ILE A 46 0.47 1.94 -11.85
C ILE A 46 1.38 1.33 -12.93
N GLU A 47 2.42 0.58 -12.53
CA GLU A 47 3.32 -0.10 -13.48
C GLU A 47 2.53 -1.10 -14.34
N ASN A 48 1.71 -1.95 -13.71
CA ASN A 48 0.86 -2.90 -14.41
C ASN A 48 -0.22 -2.23 -15.28
N TYR A 49 -0.82 -1.14 -14.79
CA TYR A 49 -1.83 -0.40 -15.55
C TYR A 49 -1.21 0.24 -16.80
N ALA A 50 -0.08 0.93 -16.65
CA ALA A 50 0.60 1.59 -17.74
C ALA A 50 1.16 0.58 -18.77
N ASP A 51 1.74 -0.54 -18.31
CA ASP A 51 2.22 -1.60 -19.21
C ASP A 51 1.08 -2.23 -20.02
N ARG A 52 -0.11 -2.40 -19.43
CA ARG A 52 -1.30 -2.87 -20.16
C ARG A 52 -1.81 -1.84 -21.18
N ALA A 53 -1.77 -0.55 -20.82
CA ALA A 53 -2.18 0.52 -21.73
C ALA A 53 -1.25 0.63 -22.95
N LEU A 54 0.01 0.21 -22.81
CA LEU A 54 1.06 0.24 -23.84
C LEU A 54 1.25 -1.11 -24.56
N GLU A 55 0.37 -2.10 -24.34
CA GLU A 55 0.52 -3.44 -24.92
C GLU A 55 0.53 -3.41 -26.46
N ASP A 56 -0.30 -2.55 -27.06
CA ASP A 56 -0.37 -2.35 -28.53
C ASP A 56 0.84 -1.58 -29.10
N ASP A 57 1.53 -0.79 -28.26
CA ASP A 57 2.72 -0.01 -28.64
C ASP A 57 4.03 -0.84 -28.53
N GLU A 58 3.95 -2.07 -28.02
CA GLU A 58 5.08 -3.00 -27.81
C GLU A 58 6.23 -2.39 -26.98
N ILE A 59 5.92 -1.46 -26.07
CA ILE A 59 6.87 -0.77 -25.20
C ILE A 59 6.42 -0.81 -23.74
N THR A 60 7.35 -0.98 -22.80
CA THR A 60 7.01 -0.91 -21.37
C THR A 60 6.97 0.53 -20.87
N PHE A 61 6.25 0.76 -19.78
CA PHE A 61 6.17 2.04 -19.08
C PHE A 61 7.57 2.60 -18.77
N LYS A 62 8.48 1.73 -18.31
CA LYS A 62 9.88 2.09 -18.05
C LYS A 62 10.65 2.49 -19.31
N GLN A 63 10.48 1.76 -20.40
CA GLN A 63 11.15 2.05 -21.67
C GLN A 63 10.66 3.37 -22.27
N LEU A 64 9.35 3.63 -22.20
CA LEU A 64 8.75 4.85 -22.71
C LEU A 64 9.33 6.10 -22.02
N TRP A 65 9.54 6.07 -20.70
CA TRP A 65 10.15 7.19 -19.95
C TRP A 65 11.68 7.28 -20.07
N GLN A 66 12.32 6.30 -20.72
CA GLN A 66 13.73 6.35 -21.09
C GLN A 66 13.93 6.84 -22.53
N SER A 67 12.86 6.85 -23.34
CA SER A 67 12.89 7.38 -24.70
C SER A 67 12.91 8.91 -24.67
N GLY A 68 13.78 9.50 -25.47
CA GLY A 68 13.88 10.95 -25.69
C GLY A 68 13.34 11.38 -27.06
N GLU A 69 12.60 10.49 -27.74
CA GLU A 69 12.04 10.75 -29.06
C GLU A 69 10.80 11.65 -28.96
N GLU A 70 10.53 12.45 -29.98
CA GLU A 70 9.43 13.42 -29.98
C GLU A 70 8.06 12.72 -29.90
N ASP A 71 7.91 11.60 -30.61
CA ASP A 71 6.72 10.74 -30.58
C ASP A 71 6.48 10.09 -29.19
N ALA A 72 7.53 9.94 -28.38
CA ALA A 72 7.40 9.40 -27.03
C ALA A 72 6.70 10.38 -26.08
N LEU A 73 6.82 11.70 -26.30
CA LEU A 73 6.20 12.71 -25.45
C LEU A 73 4.67 12.69 -25.54
N GLU A 74 4.13 12.48 -26.73
CA GLU A 74 2.67 12.37 -26.93
C GLU A 74 2.12 11.13 -26.21
N LEU A 75 2.80 10.00 -26.36
CA LEU A 75 2.42 8.75 -25.70
C LEU A 75 2.54 8.84 -24.17
N GLN A 76 3.59 9.51 -23.65
CA GLN A 76 3.74 9.77 -22.22
C GLN A 76 2.58 10.56 -21.63
N GLU A 77 2.13 11.63 -22.30
CA GLU A 77 1.01 12.44 -21.83
C GLU A 77 -0.32 11.67 -21.90
N GLU A 78 -0.53 10.84 -22.91
CA GLU A 78 -1.72 9.97 -23.00
C GLU A 78 -1.76 8.94 -21.87
N VAL A 79 -0.67 8.21 -21.63
CA VAL A 79 -0.57 7.25 -20.51
C VAL A 79 -0.82 7.94 -19.18
N LYS A 80 -0.21 9.12 -18.96
CA LYS A 80 -0.41 9.90 -17.75
C LYS A 80 -1.86 10.28 -17.53
N LYS A 81 -2.55 10.74 -18.58
CA LYS A 81 -3.97 11.06 -18.53
C LYS A 81 -4.80 9.83 -18.18
N GLN A 82 -4.56 8.70 -18.84
CA GLN A 82 -5.28 7.46 -18.56
C GLN A 82 -5.08 6.99 -17.12
N CYS A 83 -3.86 7.11 -16.57
CA CYS A 83 -3.60 6.79 -15.17
C CYS A 83 -4.41 7.72 -14.24
N LEU A 84 -4.38 9.03 -14.46
CA LEU A 84 -5.13 9.97 -13.61
C LEU A 84 -6.64 9.70 -13.67
N GLU A 85 -7.18 9.41 -14.85
CA GLU A 85 -8.62 9.16 -15.03
C GLU A 85 -9.10 7.81 -14.46
N ASN A 86 -8.27 6.75 -14.52
CA ASN A 86 -8.71 5.39 -14.19
C ASN A 86 -8.19 4.86 -12.85
N ILE A 87 -7.03 5.34 -12.38
CA ILE A 87 -6.45 4.94 -11.09
C ILE A 87 -6.29 6.10 -10.11
N GLY A 88 -6.46 7.35 -10.55
CA GLY A 88 -6.52 8.53 -9.67
C GLY A 88 -5.18 9.14 -9.30
N TYR A 89 -4.05 8.63 -9.79
CA TYR A 89 -2.73 9.19 -9.49
C TYR A 89 -1.76 8.88 -10.62
N PHE A 90 -0.65 9.60 -10.68
CA PHE A 90 0.41 9.33 -11.64
C PHE A 90 1.80 9.53 -11.04
N VAL A 91 2.67 8.54 -11.19
CA VAL A 91 4.05 8.62 -10.77
C VAL A 91 4.97 8.02 -11.83
N GLU A 92 6.03 8.74 -12.17
CA GLU A 92 6.97 8.32 -13.21
C GLU A 92 7.76 7.06 -12.79
N PRO A 93 8.24 6.26 -13.76
CA PRO A 93 8.92 5.00 -13.47
C PRO A 93 10.12 5.10 -12.52
N GLN A 94 10.85 6.21 -12.56
CA GLN A 94 12.02 6.45 -11.69
C GLN A 94 11.70 6.53 -10.19
N TYR A 95 10.43 6.76 -9.85
CA TYR A 95 9.94 6.86 -8.47
C TYR A 95 9.16 5.61 -8.02
N LEU A 96 9.12 4.56 -8.85
CA LEU A 96 8.47 3.30 -8.49
C LEU A 96 9.30 2.48 -7.50
N PHE A 97 8.62 1.63 -6.74
CA PHE A 97 9.23 0.70 -5.80
C PHE A 97 10.37 -0.12 -6.43
N THR A 98 10.14 -0.67 -7.63
CA THR A 98 11.15 -1.45 -8.38
C THR A 98 12.41 -0.62 -8.68
N SER A 99 12.27 0.66 -9.01
CA SER A 99 13.40 1.58 -9.24
C SER A 99 14.18 1.89 -7.95
N ILE A 100 13.49 2.00 -6.82
CA ILE A 100 14.15 2.10 -5.51
C ILE A 100 14.91 0.80 -5.17
N ILE A 101 14.32 -0.37 -5.41
CA ILE A 101 14.99 -1.66 -5.22
C ILE A 101 16.27 -1.76 -6.05
N ASP A 102 16.25 -1.27 -7.29
CA ASP A 102 17.45 -1.25 -8.14
C ASP A 102 18.52 -0.29 -7.63
N ALA A 103 18.14 0.87 -7.08
CA ALA A 103 19.07 1.78 -6.39
C ALA A 103 19.71 1.11 -5.15
N ILE A 104 18.94 0.33 -4.38
CA ILE A 104 19.47 -0.46 -3.25
C ILE A 104 20.52 -1.48 -3.75
N LYS A 105 20.22 -2.20 -4.84
CA LYS A 105 21.17 -3.18 -5.43
C LYS A 105 22.48 -2.52 -5.89
N ARG A 106 22.41 -1.26 -6.35
CA ARG A 106 23.58 -0.43 -6.69
C ARG A 106 24.31 0.15 -5.47
N LYS A 107 23.82 -0.13 -4.25
CA LYS A 107 24.34 0.37 -2.96
C LYS A 107 24.30 1.90 -2.86
N GLU A 108 23.28 2.51 -3.46
CA GLU A 108 23.04 3.96 -3.38
C GLU A 108 22.37 4.33 -2.05
N ASN A 109 22.47 5.59 -1.67
CA ASN A 109 21.64 6.14 -0.60
C ASN A 109 20.24 6.43 -1.16
N ILE A 110 19.26 5.63 -0.75
CA ILE A 110 17.89 5.68 -1.28
C ILE A 110 16.96 6.63 -0.53
N ILE A 111 17.36 7.13 0.63
CA ILE A 111 16.47 7.98 1.45
C ILE A 111 15.93 9.18 0.64
N PRO A 112 16.76 9.97 -0.07
CA PRO A 112 16.26 11.12 -0.82
C PRO A 112 15.37 10.74 -2.02
N SER A 113 15.62 9.60 -2.67
CA SER A 113 14.77 9.14 -3.78
C SER A 113 13.45 8.57 -3.27
N LEU A 114 13.47 7.86 -2.15
CA LEU A 114 12.27 7.32 -1.51
C LEU A 114 11.36 8.44 -1.00
N GLU A 115 11.91 9.45 -0.31
CA GLU A 115 11.15 10.64 0.14
C GLU A 115 10.46 11.34 -1.04
N ARG A 116 11.19 11.52 -2.16
CA ARG A 116 10.61 12.08 -3.38
C ARG A 116 9.53 11.19 -3.96
N SER A 117 9.69 9.87 -3.91
CA SER A 117 8.74 8.92 -4.47
C SER A 117 7.41 8.95 -3.72
N LEU A 118 7.45 8.91 -2.39
CA LEU A 118 6.26 9.02 -1.54
C LEU A 118 5.54 10.35 -1.79
N LYS A 119 6.28 11.46 -1.80
CA LYS A 119 5.71 12.78 -2.06
C LYS A 119 5.13 12.92 -3.46
N ARG A 120 5.75 12.33 -4.49
CA ARG A 120 5.26 12.40 -5.87
C ARG A 120 3.90 11.72 -6.05
N ILE A 121 3.64 10.65 -5.30
CA ILE A 121 2.32 10.01 -5.30
C ILE A 121 1.27 10.99 -4.77
N GLU A 122 1.51 11.58 -3.59
CA GLU A 122 0.57 12.56 -3.00
C GLU A 122 0.38 13.78 -3.92
N ASP A 123 1.48 14.41 -4.34
CA ASP A 123 1.46 15.61 -5.19
C ASP A 123 0.78 15.36 -6.55
N SER A 124 0.78 14.12 -7.07
CA SER A 124 0.16 13.81 -8.36
C SER A 124 -1.36 13.88 -8.36
N THR A 125 -1.96 13.85 -7.18
CA THR A 125 -3.42 13.89 -6.99
C THR A 125 -3.96 15.30 -6.75
N LEU A 126 -3.07 16.29 -6.57
CA LEU A 126 -3.48 17.68 -6.33
C LEU A 126 -4.31 18.22 -7.50
N GLY A 127 -5.52 18.69 -7.19
CA GLY A 127 -6.51 19.17 -8.15
C GLY A 127 -7.29 18.07 -8.87
N GLN A 128 -7.13 16.80 -8.50
CA GLN A 128 -7.92 15.67 -9.00
C GLN A 128 -9.04 15.30 -8.03
N GLU A 129 -10.02 14.51 -8.49
CA GLU A 129 -11.09 13.99 -7.62
C GLU A 129 -10.56 13.09 -6.48
N SER A 130 -9.38 12.50 -6.68
CA SER A 130 -8.68 11.63 -5.71
C SER A 130 -7.83 12.38 -4.68
N GLU A 131 -7.77 13.72 -4.70
CA GLU A 131 -6.90 14.50 -3.80
C GLU A 131 -7.11 14.13 -2.33
N ASP A 132 -8.38 14.02 -1.91
CA ASP A 132 -8.75 13.71 -0.53
C ASP A 132 -8.38 12.27 -0.11
N ASP A 133 -8.27 11.34 -1.07
CA ASP A 133 -7.92 9.93 -0.81
C ASP A 133 -6.42 9.74 -0.56
N PHE A 134 -5.57 10.62 -1.10
CA PHE A 134 -4.11 10.52 -1.04
C PHE A 134 -3.46 11.59 -0.14
N GLY A 135 -4.20 12.64 0.22
CA GLY A 135 -3.71 13.71 1.07
C GLY A 135 -3.22 13.21 2.45
N GLY A 136 -1.91 13.31 2.69
CA GLY A 136 -1.30 12.90 3.96
C GLY A 136 -1.13 11.39 4.15
N LEU A 137 -1.31 10.60 3.10
CA LEU A 137 -1.18 9.15 3.11
C LEU A 137 0.16 8.65 3.70
N PHE A 138 1.24 9.39 3.49
CA PHE A 138 2.58 9.07 3.98
C PHE A 138 3.09 10.05 5.04
N SER A 139 2.23 10.90 5.62
CA SER A 139 2.65 11.96 6.55
C SER A 139 3.28 11.43 7.85
N ASP A 140 2.92 10.21 8.24
CA ASP A 140 3.46 9.55 9.44
C ASP A 140 4.82 8.88 9.22
N ILE A 141 5.34 8.89 7.98
CA ILE A 141 6.61 8.26 7.61
C ILE A 141 7.75 9.29 7.72
N ASP A 142 8.41 9.33 8.87
CA ASP A 142 9.61 10.13 9.10
C ASP A 142 10.90 9.34 8.79
N LEU A 143 11.38 9.38 7.54
CA LEU A 143 12.63 8.72 7.15
C LEU A 143 13.88 9.32 7.82
N ALA A 144 13.78 10.51 8.41
CA ALA A 144 14.84 11.16 9.14
C ALA A 144 14.85 10.79 10.64
N SER A 145 13.91 9.98 11.10
CA SER A 145 13.76 9.65 12.52
C SER A 145 15.05 9.10 13.14
N PRO A 146 15.48 9.56 14.33
CA PRO A 146 16.63 9.00 15.05
C PRO A 146 16.39 7.56 15.50
N LYS A 147 15.15 7.07 15.45
CA LYS A 147 14.77 5.71 15.83
C LYS A 147 15.12 4.68 14.75
N LEU A 148 15.26 5.12 13.50
CA LEU A 148 15.68 4.29 12.36
C LEU A 148 17.19 4.02 12.34
N GLY A 149 17.97 4.76 13.13
CA GLY A 149 19.42 4.65 13.15
C GLY A 149 20.11 5.92 13.65
N LYS A 150 21.34 5.78 14.13
CA LYS A 150 22.13 6.92 14.64
C LYS A 150 22.74 7.73 13.51
N THR A 151 23.20 7.05 12.45
CA THR A 151 23.80 7.65 11.26
C THR A 151 22.87 7.56 10.06
N THR A 152 23.14 8.34 9.02
CA THR A 152 22.41 8.23 7.75
C THR A 152 22.56 6.83 7.13
N ASP A 153 23.74 6.22 7.25
CA ASP A 153 24.00 4.88 6.72
C ASP A 153 23.22 3.80 7.46
N ASP A 154 23.08 3.91 8.79
CA ASP A 154 22.25 3.00 9.59
C ASP A 154 20.79 3.05 9.12
N LYS A 155 20.25 4.27 8.94
CA LYS A 155 18.88 4.48 8.48
C LYS A 155 18.69 3.91 7.07
N ASN A 156 19.60 4.23 6.16
CA ASN A 156 19.54 3.75 4.78
C ASN A 156 19.60 2.22 4.73
N THR A 157 20.45 1.59 5.54
CA THR A 157 20.55 0.14 5.64
C THR A 157 19.27 -0.49 6.17
N LEU A 158 18.70 0.07 7.24
CA LEU A 158 17.46 -0.43 7.83
C LEU A 158 16.30 -0.38 6.84
N ILE A 159 16.06 0.80 6.25
CA ILE A 159 14.99 1.00 5.26
C ILE A 159 15.21 0.08 4.05
N SER A 160 16.45 -0.01 3.56
CA SER A 160 16.79 -0.88 2.42
C SER A 160 16.45 -2.35 2.72
N ASN A 161 16.77 -2.84 3.92
CA ASN A 161 16.44 -4.20 4.33
C ASN A 161 14.92 -4.43 4.38
N VAL A 162 14.15 -3.44 4.86
CA VAL A 162 12.68 -3.53 4.89
C VAL A 162 12.13 -3.61 3.46
N LEU A 163 12.56 -2.73 2.58
CA LEU A 163 12.11 -2.72 1.18
C LEU A 163 12.52 -4.01 0.44
N ILE A 164 13.75 -4.50 0.63
CA ILE A 164 14.17 -5.79 0.05
C ILE A 164 13.27 -6.93 0.54
N ALA A 165 12.96 -6.95 1.83
CA ALA A 165 12.12 -8.01 2.38
C ALA A 165 10.69 -7.93 1.83
N LEU A 166 10.13 -6.73 1.68
CA LEU A 166 8.84 -6.50 1.02
C LEU A 166 8.86 -6.86 -0.47
N ASN A 167 10.00 -6.68 -1.16
CA ASN A 167 10.17 -7.08 -2.55
C ASN A 167 10.12 -8.60 -2.74
N GLY A 168 10.52 -9.38 -1.72
CA GLY A 168 10.44 -10.84 -1.75
C GLY A 168 9.04 -11.41 -1.57
N ILE A 169 8.05 -10.55 -1.35
CA ILE A 169 6.66 -10.90 -1.12
C ILE A 169 5.88 -10.66 -2.41
N ASP A 170 5.11 -11.65 -2.85
CA ASP A 170 4.16 -11.48 -3.96
C ASP A 170 2.77 -11.19 -3.40
N PHE A 171 2.17 -10.06 -3.80
CA PHE A 171 0.82 -9.68 -3.40
C PHE A 171 -0.26 -10.29 -4.30
N GLY A 172 0.11 -11.08 -5.31
CA GLY A 172 -0.82 -11.75 -6.22
C GLY A 172 -0.92 -11.07 -7.59
N ALA A 173 -1.48 -11.80 -8.55
CA ALA A 173 -1.45 -11.43 -9.97
C ALA A 173 -2.60 -10.50 -10.43
N ASP A 174 -3.71 -10.44 -9.69
CA ASP A 174 -4.87 -9.60 -10.01
C ASP A 174 -5.21 -8.62 -8.88
N GLU A 175 -5.81 -7.49 -9.24
CA GLU A 175 -6.06 -6.36 -8.32
C GLU A 175 -6.97 -6.73 -7.15
N ALA A 176 -8.01 -7.53 -7.39
CA ALA A 176 -8.92 -7.97 -6.33
C ALA A 176 -8.17 -8.80 -5.28
N THR A 177 -7.34 -9.73 -5.77
CA THR A 177 -6.49 -10.57 -4.93
C THR A 177 -5.46 -9.75 -4.15
N GLN A 178 -4.85 -8.73 -4.77
CA GLN A 178 -3.91 -7.82 -4.10
C GLN A 178 -4.59 -7.00 -3.00
N ILE A 179 -5.76 -6.42 -3.26
CA ILE A 179 -6.50 -5.61 -2.28
C ILE A 179 -6.88 -6.45 -1.07
N ASP A 180 -7.42 -7.65 -1.28
CA ASP A 180 -7.77 -8.58 -0.20
C ASP A 180 -6.53 -8.97 0.62
N ILE A 181 -5.42 -9.26 -0.07
CA ILE A 181 -4.14 -9.61 0.57
C ILE A 181 -3.63 -8.46 1.46
N LEU A 182 -3.65 -7.24 0.95
CA LEU A 182 -3.14 -6.07 1.65
C LEU A 182 -4.03 -5.70 2.83
N GLY A 183 -5.35 -5.77 2.66
CA GLY A 183 -6.32 -5.60 3.74
C GLY A 183 -6.09 -6.62 4.86
N ASP A 184 -5.95 -7.91 4.50
CA ASP A 184 -5.72 -8.97 5.47
C ASP A 184 -4.35 -8.88 6.17
N ALA A 185 -3.33 -8.38 5.48
CA ALA A 185 -2.01 -8.09 6.04
C ALA A 185 -2.06 -6.90 7.01
N TYR A 186 -2.78 -5.84 6.62
CA TYR A 186 -3.02 -4.65 7.42
C TYR A 186 -3.75 -4.99 8.73
N GLU A 187 -4.86 -5.72 8.63
CA GLU A 187 -5.64 -6.21 9.78
C GLU A 187 -4.80 -7.07 10.71
N TYR A 188 -4.04 -8.02 10.14
CA TYR A 188 -3.20 -8.90 10.93
C TYR A 188 -2.13 -8.12 11.68
N MET A 189 -1.43 -7.19 11.02
CA MET A 189 -0.42 -6.36 11.67
C MET A 189 -1.05 -5.57 12.83
N ILE A 190 -2.16 -4.86 12.59
CA ILE A 190 -2.87 -4.13 13.65
C ILE A 190 -3.25 -5.06 14.81
N SER A 191 -3.78 -6.25 14.53
CA SER A 191 -4.18 -7.22 15.57
C SER A 191 -3.00 -7.67 16.44
N GLN A 192 -1.86 -7.99 15.84
CA GLN A 192 -0.64 -8.42 16.55
C GLN A 192 -0.09 -7.28 17.42
N PHE A 193 -0.15 -6.05 16.94
CA PHE A 193 0.32 -4.89 17.69
C PHE A 193 -0.65 -4.49 18.82
N ALA A 194 -1.96 -4.59 18.62
CA ALA A 194 -2.96 -4.38 19.66
C ALA A 194 -2.79 -5.39 20.81
N ALA A 195 -2.48 -6.66 20.49
CA ALA A 195 -2.17 -7.68 21.49
C ALA A 195 -0.86 -7.38 22.26
N GLY A 196 0.15 -6.82 21.58
CA GLY A 196 1.44 -6.48 22.18
C GLY A 196 1.48 -5.18 23.01
N ALA A 197 0.59 -4.22 22.75
CA ALA A 197 0.65 -2.88 23.33
C ALA A 197 -0.04 -2.74 24.71
N GLY A 198 -0.73 -3.77 25.21
CA GLY A 198 -1.40 -3.77 26.52
C GLY A 198 -2.54 -2.76 26.67
N LYS A 199 -2.91 -2.01 25.62
CA LYS A 199 -4.11 -1.18 25.55
C LYS A 199 -5.32 -2.06 25.21
N LYS A 200 -6.51 -1.73 25.71
CA LYS A 200 -7.75 -2.47 25.39
C LYS A 200 -8.02 -2.34 23.88
N ALA A 201 -7.79 -3.42 23.14
CA ALA A 201 -7.80 -3.48 21.67
C ALA A 201 -9.13 -3.10 20.99
N GLY A 202 -10.23 -2.99 21.74
CA GLY A 202 -11.58 -2.79 21.19
C GLY A 202 -11.85 -1.43 20.54
N GLU A 203 -10.98 -0.45 20.73
CA GLU A 203 -11.12 0.89 20.11
C GLU A 203 -10.46 1.00 18.73
N PHE A 204 -9.62 0.03 18.32
CA PHE A 204 -8.80 0.12 17.11
C PHE A 204 -9.18 -0.88 16.02
N TYR A 205 -9.66 -2.07 16.41
CA TYR A 205 -9.93 -3.17 15.48
C TYR A 205 -11.03 -4.10 16.01
N THR A 206 -11.85 -4.59 15.07
CA THR A 206 -12.86 -5.62 15.34
C THR A 206 -12.36 -6.97 14.79
N PRO A 207 -12.13 -7.99 15.65
CA PRO A 207 -11.65 -9.31 15.21
C PRO A 207 -12.41 -9.88 14.02
N GLN A 208 -11.72 -10.57 13.11
CA GLN A 208 -12.27 -11.05 11.84
C GLN A 208 -13.54 -11.90 12.03
N GLU A 209 -13.55 -12.80 13.01
CA GLU A 209 -14.70 -13.67 13.31
C GLU A 209 -15.90 -12.86 13.81
N VAL A 210 -15.65 -11.82 14.61
CA VAL A 210 -16.70 -10.91 15.08
C VAL A 210 -17.23 -10.06 13.93
N SER A 211 -16.32 -9.54 13.10
CA SER A 211 -16.67 -8.76 11.91
C SER A 211 -17.49 -9.57 10.92
N GLN A 212 -17.17 -10.84 10.71
CA GLN A 212 -17.92 -11.75 9.86
C GLN A 212 -19.34 -11.96 10.38
N ILE A 213 -19.50 -12.27 11.67
CA ILE A 213 -20.82 -12.48 12.27
C ILE A 213 -21.66 -11.21 12.18
N LEU A 214 -21.10 -10.05 12.49
CA LEU A 214 -21.82 -8.77 12.40
C LEU A 214 -22.24 -8.46 10.95
N ALA A 215 -21.34 -8.65 9.99
CA ALA A 215 -21.63 -8.49 8.56
C ALA A 215 -22.73 -9.44 8.07
N GLU A 216 -22.71 -10.70 8.50
CA GLU A 216 -23.78 -11.66 8.18
C GLU A 216 -25.11 -11.24 8.79
N ILE A 217 -25.13 -10.82 10.06
CA ILE A 217 -26.36 -10.38 10.74
C ILE A 217 -27.02 -9.21 10.00
N VAL A 218 -26.25 -8.18 9.62
CA VAL A 218 -26.82 -7.00 8.95
C VAL A 218 -27.27 -7.27 7.50
N THR A 219 -26.84 -8.39 6.92
CA THR A 219 -27.22 -8.81 5.56
C THR A 219 -28.38 -9.80 5.52
N ILE A 220 -28.83 -10.33 6.66
CA ILE A 220 -29.99 -11.23 6.72
C ILE A 220 -31.22 -10.57 6.07
N GLY A 221 -31.86 -11.29 5.15
CA GLY A 221 -33.05 -10.84 4.44
C GLY A 221 -32.80 -9.82 3.34
N HIS A 222 -31.54 -9.46 3.07
CA HIS A 222 -31.16 -8.50 2.03
C HIS A 222 -30.32 -9.20 0.97
N THR A 223 -30.74 -9.11 -0.29
CA THR A 223 -29.93 -9.57 -1.43
C THR A 223 -28.81 -8.59 -1.77
N ARG A 224 -28.98 -7.32 -1.36
CA ARG A 224 -28.02 -6.23 -1.56
C ARG A 224 -28.27 -5.14 -0.53
N LEU A 225 -27.22 -4.61 0.08
CA LEU A 225 -27.27 -3.40 0.90
C LEU A 225 -27.20 -2.16 0.02
N ARG A 226 -27.94 -1.11 0.38
CA ARG A 226 -27.82 0.18 -0.31
C ARG A 226 -26.56 0.90 0.18
N ASN A 227 -26.52 1.20 1.48
CA ASN A 227 -25.45 1.94 2.13
C ASN A 227 -24.96 1.16 3.36
N VAL A 228 -23.67 1.23 3.65
CA VAL A 228 -23.07 0.77 4.90
C VAL A 228 -22.38 1.96 5.56
N TYR A 229 -22.58 2.13 6.87
CA TYR A 229 -22.05 3.27 7.63
C TYR A 229 -21.62 2.80 9.02
N ASP A 230 -20.44 3.24 9.45
CA ASP A 230 -19.93 3.02 10.81
C ASP A 230 -19.30 4.33 11.34
N PRO A 231 -19.97 5.04 12.27
CA PRO A 231 -19.49 6.33 12.78
C PRO A 231 -18.21 6.22 13.62
N THR A 232 -17.78 5.00 13.93
CA THR A 232 -16.62 4.69 14.79
C THR A 232 -15.79 3.57 14.19
N CYS A 233 -15.63 3.57 12.86
CA CYS A 233 -15.08 2.44 12.09
C CYS A 233 -13.64 2.05 12.41
N GLY A 234 -12.87 2.93 13.07
CA GLY A 234 -11.48 2.66 13.44
C GLY A 234 -10.65 2.32 12.22
N SER A 235 -10.22 1.05 12.10
CA SER A 235 -9.50 0.51 10.94
C SER A 235 -10.35 0.32 9.67
N GLY A 236 -11.68 0.49 9.74
CA GLY A 236 -12.58 0.30 8.60
C GLY A 236 -12.85 -1.15 8.23
N SER A 237 -12.17 -2.13 8.85
CA SER A 237 -12.27 -3.56 8.55
C SER A 237 -13.70 -4.11 8.59
N LEU A 238 -14.46 -3.77 9.64
CA LEU A 238 -15.86 -4.18 9.78
C LEU A 238 -16.72 -3.56 8.66
N LEU A 239 -16.49 -2.29 8.35
CA LEU A 239 -17.22 -1.54 7.35
C LEU A 239 -17.02 -2.15 5.95
N ILE A 240 -15.76 -2.41 5.58
CA ILE A 240 -15.38 -3.06 4.32
C ILE A 240 -15.98 -4.47 4.25
N ARG A 241 -15.91 -5.24 5.35
CA ARG A 241 -16.48 -6.60 5.43
C ARG A 241 -17.99 -6.58 5.21
N ALA A 242 -18.71 -5.70 5.91
CA ALA A 242 -20.16 -5.56 5.77
C ALA A 242 -20.56 -5.12 4.36
N ALA A 243 -19.79 -4.22 3.75
CA ALA A 243 -20.00 -3.80 2.37
C ALA A 243 -19.80 -4.95 1.37
N HIS A 244 -18.72 -5.72 1.53
CA HIS A 244 -18.43 -6.86 0.67
C HIS A 244 -19.48 -7.97 0.81
N THR A 245 -19.77 -8.42 2.04
CA THR A 245 -20.77 -9.46 2.33
C THR A 245 -22.16 -9.03 1.85
N GLY A 246 -22.51 -7.77 2.05
CA GLY A 246 -23.80 -7.19 1.65
C GLY A 246 -23.89 -6.73 0.21
N ARG A 247 -22.80 -6.83 -0.58
CA ARG A 247 -22.70 -6.27 -1.95
C ARG A 247 -23.17 -4.82 -2.01
N ALA A 248 -22.74 -4.01 -1.05
CA ALA A 248 -23.21 -2.65 -0.87
C ALA A 248 -23.06 -1.80 -2.16
N TYR A 249 -23.95 -0.82 -2.33
CA TYR A 249 -23.80 0.16 -3.40
C TYR A 249 -22.81 1.25 -3.00
N GLU A 250 -22.93 1.75 -1.77
CA GLU A 250 -22.07 2.81 -1.22
C GLU A 250 -21.58 2.48 0.20
N ILE A 251 -20.39 2.98 0.52
CA ILE A 251 -19.76 2.92 1.85
C ILE A 251 -19.58 4.38 2.32
N PHE A 252 -19.93 4.65 3.58
CA PHE A 252 -19.85 5.97 4.22
C PHE A 252 -19.11 5.91 5.55
#